data_AF-A0A4S1CKW6-F1
#
_entry.id   AF-A0A4S1CKW6-F1
#
_cell.length_a   1.000
_cell.length_b   1.000
_cell.length_c   1.000
_cell.angle_alpha   90.00
_cell.angle_beta   90.00
_cell.angle_gamma   90.00
#
_symmetry.space_group_name_H-M   'P 1'
#
loop_
_entity.id
_entity.type
_entity.pdbx_description
1 polymer ?
#
loop_
_entity_poly.entity_id
_entity_poly.type
_entity_poly.pdbx_seq_one_letter_code
_entity_poly.pdbx_strand_id
1 'polypeptide(L)'
;MRAISAKNLFLALYVTSFVAVAAAIVVTVNYHQRGQALAEAQEKARLILDRNMAIHSYFSNQLKPHVFDLSDRYRTPEYFDPVWMSSTYAVREIDAYNKAFSRSDYYYKECAVNARSPKNEADPFERAFIADLKRDNALDVRSDIRQIDGKPFFVVMRRGESMEKSCLRCHSMPQSAPAELVRQYGETRSFNRQDRELVSAISIRIPLQQAYASANELSFKLSVLLLTILGVSSALQFLFMDRLLLGPLGELRDRTMAIIRDDSKLGEDIALPSQGRELQQLTGAFNDLSRHLRAEKDGLVGQVKERTAELETLNRKLEQDVAERKVIQGELAAKVQELEAALAKVRILEGVIPICSYCKKIRKDQEIWQQMEQYISEHTDAMFSHGICPSCFEEMKEGLKSKREKPPES
;
A
#
# COMPACT_ATOMS: atom_id res chain seq x y z
N MET A 1 -12.55 -0.11 6.57
CA MET A 1 -11.43 -0.53 5.68
C MET A 1 -10.24 -0.87 6.55
N ARG A 2 -9.71 -2.11 6.52
CA ARG A 2 -8.50 -2.46 7.28
C ARG A 2 -7.30 -1.78 6.60
N ALA A 3 -6.53 -0.99 7.35
CA ALA A 3 -5.31 -0.38 6.83
C ALA A 3 -4.35 -1.48 6.34
N ILE A 4 -4.00 -1.45 5.06
CA ILE A 4 -2.99 -2.33 4.49
C ILE A 4 -1.66 -1.97 5.17
N SER A 5 -0.94 -2.96 5.72
CA SER A 5 0.36 -2.67 6.32
C SER A 5 1.30 -2.12 5.25
N ALA A 6 2.15 -1.16 5.60
CA ALA A 6 3.12 -0.58 4.67
C ALA A 6 3.98 -1.65 3.97
N LYS A 7 4.25 -2.77 4.68
CA LYS A 7 4.91 -3.97 4.15
C LYS A 7 4.18 -4.57 2.95
N ASN A 8 2.87 -4.78 3.08
CA ASN A 8 2.06 -5.39 2.03
C ASN A 8 1.91 -4.46 0.83
N LEU A 9 1.83 -3.14 1.07
CA LEU A 9 1.79 -2.14 0.00
C LEU A 9 3.08 -2.11 -0.81
N PHE A 10 4.24 -2.07 -0.14
CA PHE A 10 5.54 -2.05 -0.81
C PHE A 10 5.81 -3.35 -1.59
N LEU A 11 5.48 -4.50 -0.99
CA LEU A 11 5.60 -5.79 -1.66
C LEU A 11 4.67 -5.88 -2.88
N ALA A 12 3.43 -5.40 -2.75
CA ALA A 12 2.49 -5.39 -3.88
C ALA A 12 2.98 -4.50 -5.03
N LEU A 13 3.50 -3.29 -4.74
CA LEU A 13 4.08 -2.39 -5.74
C LEU A 13 5.32 -3.01 -6.43
N TYR A 14 6.17 -3.69 -5.66
CA TYR A 14 7.33 -4.38 -6.21
C TYR A 14 6.91 -5.54 -7.12
N VAL A 15 6.04 -6.44 -6.64
CA VAL A 15 5.57 -7.60 -7.42
C VAL A 15 4.83 -7.15 -8.68
N THR A 16 3.95 -6.16 -8.58
CA THR A 16 3.21 -5.66 -9.75
C THR A 16 4.13 -5.01 -10.79
N SER A 17 5.09 -4.19 -10.36
CA SER A 17 6.05 -3.58 -11.30
C SER A 17 6.96 -4.63 -11.95
N PHE A 18 7.43 -5.63 -11.18
CA PHE A 18 8.22 -6.72 -11.72
C PHE A 18 7.43 -7.56 -12.73
N VAL A 19 6.20 -7.95 -12.41
CA VAL A 19 5.34 -8.73 -13.33
C VAL A 19 5.08 -7.95 -14.62
N ALA A 20 4.84 -6.64 -14.54
CA ALA A 20 4.66 -5.80 -15.72
C ALA A 20 5.91 -5.79 -16.62
N VAL A 21 7.09 -5.60 -16.04
CA VAL A 21 8.37 -5.62 -16.77
C VAL A 21 8.66 -7.01 -17.34
N ALA A 22 8.46 -8.07 -16.56
CA ALA A 22 8.65 -9.46 -16.97
C ALA A 22 7.73 -9.83 -18.15
N ALA A 23 6.45 -9.46 -18.08
CA ALA A 23 5.50 -9.66 -19.17
C ALA A 23 5.92 -8.90 -20.43
N ALA A 24 6.36 -7.64 -20.30
CA ALA A 24 6.85 -6.85 -21.43
C ALA A 24 8.07 -7.49 -22.10
N ILE A 25 9.02 -8.01 -21.31
CA ILE A 25 10.21 -8.72 -21.82
C ILE A 25 9.79 -9.99 -22.57
N VAL A 26 8.96 -10.85 -21.96
CA VAL A 26 8.53 -12.11 -22.57
C VAL A 26 7.77 -11.86 -23.88
N VAL A 27 6.85 -10.89 -23.89
CA VAL A 27 6.09 -10.52 -25.11
C VAL A 27 7.02 -10.00 -26.19
N THR A 28 7.96 -9.11 -25.85
CA THR A 28 8.90 -8.53 -26.82
C THR A 28 9.83 -9.59 -27.42
N VAL A 29 10.37 -10.47 -26.58
CA VAL A 29 11.24 -11.57 -27.02
C VAL A 29 10.47 -12.54 -27.91
N ASN A 30 9.24 -12.93 -27.53
CA ASN A 30 8.41 -13.82 -28.35
C ASN A 30 8.07 -13.20 -29.70
N TYR A 31 7.70 -11.92 -29.70
CA TYR A 31 7.41 -11.16 -30.92
C TYR A 31 8.63 -11.11 -31.85
N HIS A 32 9.80 -10.75 -31.31
CA HIS A 32 11.03 -10.65 -32.10
C HIS A 32 11.45 -12.01 -32.66
N GLN A 33 11.37 -13.08 -31.89
CA GLN A 33 11.71 -14.43 -32.34
C GLN A 33 10.77 -14.95 -33.42
N ARG A 34 9.46 -14.72 -33.30
CA ARG A 34 8.51 -15.08 -34.36
C ARG A 34 8.77 -14.28 -35.63
N GLY A 35 9.15 -13.00 -35.50
CA GLY A 35 9.59 -12.16 -36.63
C GLY A 35 10.85 -12.70 -37.30
N GLN A 36 11.87 -13.07 -36.52
CA GLN A 36 13.10 -13.68 -37.04
C GLN A 36 12.82 -15.01 -37.76
N ALA A 37 11.99 -15.88 -37.16
CA ALA A 37 11.57 -17.13 -37.78
C ALA A 37 10.86 -16.92 -39.13
N LEU A 38 10.04 -15.87 -39.24
CA LEU A 38 9.39 -15.49 -40.49
C LEU A 38 10.40 -14.99 -41.52
N ALA A 39 11.33 -14.13 -41.12
CA ALA A 39 12.38 -13.62 -42.00
C ALA A 39 13.29 -14.76 -42.53
N GLU A 40 13.62 -15.72 -41.67
CA GLU A 40 14.37 -16.91 -42.06
C GLU A 40 13.58 -17.80 -43.03
N ALA A 41 12.28 -18.00 -42.79
CA ALA A 41 11.41 -18.71 -43.72
C ALA A 41 11.33 -17.98 -45.07
N GLN A 42 11.24 -16.65 -45.07
CA GLN A 42 11.23 -15.84 -46.28
C GLN A 42 12.51 -16.01 -47.10
N GLU A 43 13.67 -15.93 -46.45
CA GLU A 43 14.94 -16.09 -47.14
C GLU A 43 15.12 -17.52 -47.67
N LYS A 44 14.74 -18.54 -46.89
CA LYS A 44 14.73 -19.94 -47.36
C LYS A 44 13.82 -20.13 -48.56
N ALA A 45 12.61 -19.55 -48.53
CA ALA A 45 11.68 -19.62 -49.65
C ALA A 45 12.28 -18.99 -50.90
N ARG A 46 12.87 -17.79 -50.77
CA ARG A 46 13.52 -17.08 -51.86
C ARG A 46 14.65 -17.89 -52.47
N LEU A 47 15.57 -18.44 -51.66
CA LEU A 47 16.68 -19.24 -52.14
C LEU A 47 16.24 -20.51 -52.89
N ILE A 48 15.23 -21.23 -52.37
CA ILE A 48 14.70 -22.42 -53.03
C ILE A 48 14.01 -22.05 -54.35
N LEU A 49 13.19 -20.99 -54.34
CA LEU A 49 12.51 -20.49 -55.54
C LEU A 49 13.49 -20.05 -56.62
N ASP A 50 14.48 -19.21 -56.27
CA ASP A 50 15.48 -18.69 -57.20
C ASP A 50 16.31 -19.83 -57.80
N ARG A 51 16.74 -20.80 -56.96
CA ARG A 51 17.48 -21.98 -57.41
C ARG A 51 16.67 -22.83 -58.39
N ASN A 52 15.43 -23.17 -58.02
CA ASN A 52 14.61 -24.05 -58.83
C ASN A 52 14.18 -23.35 -60.14
N MET A 53 13.92 -22.05 -60.10
CA MET A 53 13.69 -21.25 -61.31
C MET A 53 14.93 -21.25 -62.21
N ALA A 54 16.13 -21.04 -61.66
CA ALA A 54 17.37 -21.09 -62.45
C ALA A 54 17.58 -22.46 -63.11
N ILE A 55 17.25 -23.55 -62.41
CA ILE A 55 17.26 -24.90 -62.99
C ILE A 55 16.23 -25.02 -64.11
N HIS A 56 14.99 -24.56 -63.89
CA HIS A 56 13.94 -24.59 -64.91
C HIS A 56 14.38 -23.84 -66.17
N SER A 57 14.86 -22.60 -66.01
CA SER A 57 15.31 -21.77 -67.12
C SER A 57 16.56 -22.33 -67.80
N TYR A 58 17.48 -22.99 -67.09
CA TYR A 58 18.59 -23.72 -67.71
C TYR A 58 18.08 -24.86 -68.60
N PHE A 59 17.11 -25.65 -68.12
CA PHE A 59 16.50 -26.70 -68.95
C PHE A 59 15.80 -26.11 -70.18
N SER A 60 15.04 -25.03 -70.00
CA SER A 60 14.28 -24.37 -71.07
C SER A 60 15.16 -23.71 -72.12
N ASN A 61 16.19 -22.98 -71.71
CA ASN A 61 16.95 -22.10 -72.60
C ASN A 61 18.31 -22.65 -73.02
N GLN A 62 18.86 -23.62 -72.28
CA GLN A 62 20.17 -24.20 -72.59
C GLN A 62 20.04 -25.67 -72.96
N LEU A 63 19.62 -26.54 -72.04
CA LEU A 63 19.69 -27.99 -72.26
C LEU A 63 18.80 -28.45 -73.42
N LYS A 64 17.49 -28.17 -73.37
CA LYS A 64 16.53 -28.67 -74.36
C LYS A 64 16.89 -28.23 -75.79
N PRO A 65 17.15 -26.94 -76.10
CA PRO A 65 17.51 -26.54 -77.45
C PRO A 65 18.71 -27.30 -78.03
N HIS A 66 19.80 -27.47 -77.25
CA HIS A 66 20.99 -28.20 -77.70
C HIS A 66 20.72 -29.69 -77.89
N VAL A 67 19.98 -30.32 -76.97
CA VAL A 67 19.64 -31.75 -77.10
C VAL A 67 18.69 -31.99 -78.28
N PHE A 68 17.75 -31.08 -78.54
CA PHE A 68 16.88 -31.16 -79.72
C PHE A 68 17.66 -31.01 -81.02
N ASP A 69 18.56 -30.03 -81.13
CA ASP A 69 19.39 -29.82 -82.33
C ASP A 69 20.24 -31.06 -82.66
N LEU A 70 20.81 -31.70 -81.64
CA LEU A 70 21.59 -32.95 -81.80
C LEU A 70 20.71 -34.16 -82.11
N SER A 71 19.57 -34.31 -81.42
CA SER A 71 18.77 -35.54 -81.46
C SER A 71 17.74 -35.57 -82.59
N ASP A 72 17.26 -34.43 -83.09
CA ASP A 72 16.17 -34.39 -84.09
C ASP A 72 16.55 -35.08 -85.42
N ARG A 73 17.85 -35.30 -85.67
CA ARG A 73 18.34 -36.08 -86.83
C ARG A 73 18.18 -37.60 -86.67
N TYR A 74 18.18 -38.10 -85.43
CA TYR A 74 18.23 -39.53 -85.12
C TYR A 74 16.99 -40.04 -84.37
N ARG A 75 16.22 -39.11 -83.80
CA ARG A 75 15.06 -39.39 -82.96
C ARG A 75 13.79 -39.45 -83.80
N THR A 76 12.91 -40.41 -83.51
CA THR A 76 11.61 -40.46 -84.16
C THR A 76 10.75 -39.26 -83.73
N PRO A 77 9.89 -38.72 -84.60
CA PRO A 77 8.95 -37.65 -84.22
C PRO A 77 8.04 -38.04 -83.04
N GLU A 78 7.80 -39.34 -82.85
CA GLU A 78 6.95 -39.90 -81.79
C GLU A 78 7.60 -39.94 -80.42
N TYR A 79 8.93 -39.95 -80.35
CA TYR A 79 9.68 -40.16 -79.11
C TYR A 79 9.40 -39.07 -78.08
N PHE A 80 9.16 -39.48 -76.84
CA PHE A 80 9.06 -38.58 -75.70
C PHE A 80 9.71 -39.17 -74.44
N ASP A 81 10.62 -38.40 -73.84
CA ASP A 81 11.21 -38.72 -72.55
C ASP A 81 11.08 -37.52 -71.59
N PRO A 82 10.30 -37.63 -70.51
CA PRO A 82 10.10 -36.53 -69.57
C PRO A 82 11.38 -36.14 -68.82
N VAL A 83 12.40 -37.01 -68.73
CA VAL A 83 13.63 -36.77 -67.97
C VAL A 83 14.36 -35.51 -68.44
N TRP A 84 14.41 -35.27 -69.75
CA TRP A 84 15.08 -34.10 -70.32
C TRP A 84 14.13 -33.18 -71.10
N MET A 85 13.01 -33.71 -71.63
CA MET A 85 12.06 -32.90 -72.42
C MET A 85 11.09 -32.09 -71.54
N SER A 86 10.99 -32.38 -70.24
CA SER A 86 10.11 -31.67 -69.30
C SER A 86 10.90 -30.99 -68.18
N SER A 87 11.01 -29.66 -68.24
CA SER A 87 11.63 -28.86 -67.16
C SER A 87 10.93 -29.09 -65.82
N THR A 88 9.59 -29.13 -65.82
CA THR A 88 8.78 -29.37 -64.61
C THR A 88 9.00 -30.76 -64.01
N TYR A 89 9.30 -31.77 -64.85
CA TYR A 89 9.66 -33.11 -64.37
C TYR A 89 11.03 -33.07 -63.70
N ALA A 90 12.04 -32.52 -64.39
CA ALA A 90 13.39 -32.43 -63.88
C ALA A 90 13.45 -31.69 -62.53
N VAL A 91 12.82 -30.52 -62.42
CA VAL A 91 12.81 -29.75 -61.16
C VAL A 91 12.10 -30.53 -60.04
N ARG A 92 10.99 -31.22 -60.34
CA ARG A 92 10.27 -32.02 -59.33
C ARG A 92 11.12 -33.19 -58.82
N GLU A 93 11.82 -33.90 -59.69
CA GLU A 93 12.68 -35.01 -59.27
C GLU A 93 13.93 -34.50 -58.52
N ILE A 94 14.51 -33.37 -58.95
CA ILE A 94 15.60 -32.70 -58.20
C ILE A 94 15.13 -32.27 -56.81
N ASP A 95 13.92 -31.70 -56.68
CA ASP A 95 13.33 -31.34 -55.38
C ASP A 95 13.11 -32.58 -54.49
N ALA A 96 12.69 -33.70 -55.08
CA ALA A 96 12.54 -34.97 -54.36
C ALA A 96 13.89 -35.46 -53.81
N TYR A 97 14.97 -35.41 -54.59
CA TYR A 97 16.31 -35.73 -54.10
C TYR A 97 16.77 -34.75 -53.02
N ASN A 98 16.56 -33.45 -53.21
CA ASN A 98 16.92 -32.43 -52.23
C ASN A 98 16.25 -32.71 -50.88
N LYS A 99 14.95 -33.01 -50.87
CA LYS A 99 14.19 -33.37 -49.66
C LYS A 99 14.74 -34.62 -48.97
N ALA A 100 15.12 -35.64 -49.74
CA ALA A 100 15.72 -36.85 -49.20
C ALA A 100 17.08 -36.56 -48.51
N PHE A 101 17.89 -35.67 -49.07
CA PHE A 101 19.19 -35.30 -48.49
C PHE A 101 19.07 -34.35 -47.30
N SER A 102 18.23 -33.32 -47.40
CA SER A 102 18.12 -32.26 -46.39
C SER A 102 17.13 -32.57 -45.27
N ARG A 103 16.34 -33.65 -45.40
CA ARG A 103 15.22 -33.99 -44.49
C ARG A 103 14.30 -32.80 -44.23
N SER A 104 14.06 -32.00 -45.26
CA SER A 104 13.27 -30.76 -45.13
C SER A 104 11.80 -31.01 -45.48
N ASP A 105 10.91 -30.53 -44.62
CA ASP A 105 9.45 -30.74 -44.73
C ASP A 105 8.73 -29.60 -45.45
N TYR A 106 9.40 -28.88 -46.37
CA TYR A 106 8.74 -27.83 -47.15
C TYR A 106 7.94 -28.43 -48.32
N TYR A 107 6.82 -27.81 -48.65
CA TYR A 107 6.11 -28.10 -49.89
C TYR A 107 6.69 -27.23 -51.00
N TYR A 108 6.93 -27.83 -52.17
CA TYR A 108 7.30 -27.12 -53.39
C TYR A 108 6.55 -27.75 -54.55
N LYS A 109 5.94 -26.91 -55.40
CA LYS A 109 5.28 -27.36 -56.62
C LYS A 109 5.31 -26.27 -57.68
N GLU A 110 5.78 -26.63 -58.87
CA GLU A 110 5.48 -25.88 -60.09
C GLU A 110 4.08 -26.29 -60.53
N CYS A 111 3.11 -25.45 -60.23
CA CYS A 111 1.70 -25.72 -60.43
C CYS A 111 1.21 -25.08 -61.74
N ALA A 112 0.27 -25.73 -62.41
CA ALA A 112 -0.38 -25.17 -63.60
C ALA A 112 -1.86 -25.52 -63.66
N VAL A 113 -2.65 -24.64 -64.29
CA VAL A 113 -4.06 -24.91 -64.60
C VAL A 113 -4.12 -25.88 -65.77
N ASN A 114 -4.79 -27.03 -65.61
CA ASN A 114 -4.81 -28.10 -66.62
C ASN A 114 -3.39 -28.62 -66.91
N ALA A 115 -2.67 -29.00 -65.86
CA ALA A 115 -1.29 -29.46 -65.95
C ALA A 115 -1.19 -30.83 -66.65
N ARG A 116 -0.09 -31.03 -67.39
CA ARG A 116 0.21 -32.29 -68.10
C ARG A 116 0.29 -33.46 -67.12
N SER A 117 1.12 -33.30 -66.08
CA SER A 117 1.20 -34.25 -64.98
C SER A 117 0.16 -33.89 -63.92
N PRO A 118 -0.66 -34.85 -63.44
CA PRO A 118 -1.58 -34.60 -62.33
C PRO A 118 -0.89 -34.11 -61.06
N LYS A 119 0.38 -34.49 -60.86
CA LYS A 119 1.21 -34.05 -59.72
C LYS A 119 1.49 -32.55 -59.73
N ASN A 120 1.33 -31.88 -60.87
CA ASN A 120 1.55 -30.45 -61.06
C ASN A 120 0.24 -29.68 -61.24
N GLU A 121 -0.91 -30.34 -61.10
CA GLU A 121 -2.20 -29.65 -61.18
C GLU A 121 -2.30 -28.64 -60.04
N ALA A 122 -2.68 -27.41 -60.38
CA ALA A 122 -2.93 -26.37 -59.41
C ALA A 122 -4.05 -26.79 -58.46
N ASP A 123 -3.94 -26.47 -57.18
CA ASP A 123 -5.05 -26.57 -56.23
C ASP A 123 -5.94 -25.31 -56.30
N PRO A 124 -7.05 -25.21 -55.55
CA PRO A 124 -7.90 -24.02 -55.58
C PRO A 124 -7.18 -22.71 -55.24
N PHE A 125 -6.21 -22.72 -54.33
CA PHE A 125 -5.45 -21.54 -53.93
C PHE A 125 -4.45 -21.12 -55.02
N GLU A 126 -3.73 -22.10 -55.56
CA GLU A 126 -2.78 -21.90 -56.66
C GLU A 126 -3.50 -21.41 -57.92
N ARG A 127 -4.69 -21.96 -58.24
CA ARG A 127 -5.55 -21.48 -59.33
C ARG A 127 -5.97 -20.03 -59.16
N ALA A 128 -6.36 -19.64 -57.95
CA ALA A 128 -6.74 -18.26 -57.66
C ALA A 128 -5.57 -17.30 -57.91
N PHE A 129 -4.36 -17.65 -57.48
CA PHE A 129 -3.17 -16.85 -57.77
C PHE A 129 -2.88 -16.74 -59.28
N ILE A 130 -2.98 -17.83 -60.03
CA ILE A 130 -2.78 -17.78 -61.49
C ILE A 130 -3.83 -16.90 -62.16
N ALA A 131 -5.09 -16.91 -61.67
CA ALA A 131 -6.11 -15.99 -62.15
C ALA A 131 -5.80 -14.52 -61.80
N ASP A 132 -5.23 -14.25 -60.62
CA ASP A 132 -4.75 -12.92 -60.23
C ASP A 132 -3.63 -12.42 -61.16
N LEU A 133 -2.65 -13.27 -61.48
CA LEU A 133 -1.55 -12.94 -62.39
C LEU A 133 -1.99 -12.59 -63.82
N LYS A 134 -3.14 -13.12 -64.25
CA LYS A 134 -3.76 -12.79 -65.54
C LYS A 134 -4.47 -11.43 -65.53
N ARG A 135 -4.92 -10.98 -64.36
CA ARG A 135 -5.59 -9.68 -64.17
C ARG A 135 -4.59 -8.56 -63.91
N ASP A 136 -3.53 -8.87 -63.18
CA ASP A 136 -2.48 -7.94 -62.81
C ASP A 136 -1.12 -8.40 -63.35
N ASN A 137 -0.62 -7.71 -64.37
CA ASN A 137 0.68 -8.00 -64.97
C ASN A 137 1.86 -7.53 -64.11
N ALA A 138 1.65 -6.66 -63.12
CA ALA A 138 2.68 -6.23 -62.18
C ALA A 138 2.87 -7.22 -61.02
N LEU A 139 1.89 -8.10 -60.78
CA LEU A 139 2.00 -9.16 -59.78
C LEU A 139 3.03 -10.20 -60.24
N ASP A 140 4.12 -10.32 -59.49
CA ASP A 140 5.15 -11.34 -59.70
C ASP A 140 5.22 -12.32 -58.52
N VAL A 141 5.16 -11.82 -57.29
CA VAL A 141 5.26 -12.61 -56.06
C VAL A 141 4.17 -12.19 -55.09
N ARG A 142 3.58 -13.17 -54.39
CA ARG A 142 2.73 -12.95 -53.21
C ARG A 142 3.16 -13.89 -52.10
N SER A 143 3.39 -13.35 -50.91
CA SER A 143 3.67 -14.13 -49.71
C SER A 143 2.64 -13.83 -48.63
N ASP A 144 2.30 -14.86 -47.84
CA ASP A 144 1.40 -14.73 -46.70
C ASP A 144 1.59 -15.90 -45.71
N ILE A 145 1.17 -15.71 -44.46
CA ILE A 145 1.09 -16.78 -43.47
C ILE A 145 -0.30 -17.42 -43.54
N ARG A 146 -0.34 -18.71 -43.86
CA ARG A 146 -1.60 -19.47 -43.98
C ARG A 146 -1.66 -20.61 -42.98
N GLN A 147 -2.86 -20.86 -42.46
CA GLN A 147 -3.16 -22.08 -41.71
C GLN A 147 -3.60 -23.17 -42.68
N ILE A 148 -2.85 -24.28 -42.70
CA ILE A 148 -3.13 -25.46 -43.54
C ILE A 148 -3.14 -26.66 -42.58
N ASP A 149 -4.28 -27.36 -42.51
CA ASP A 149 -4.48 -28.50 -41.60
C ASP A 149 -4.14 -28.18 -40.13
N GLY A 150 -4.49 -26.97 -39.68
CA GLY A 150 -4.22 -26.49 -38.32
C GLY A 150 -2.76 -26.12 -38.03
N LYS A 151 -1.88 -26.12 -39.04
CA LYS A 151 -0.48 -25.76 -38.92
C LYS A 151 -0.17 -24.45 -39.66
N PRO A 152 0.66 -23.56 -39.08
CA PRO A 152 1.07 -22.33 -39.76
C PRO A 152 2.14 -22.62 -40.80
N PHE A 153 1.92 -22.14 -42.03
CA PHE A 153 2.87 -22.16 -43.12
C PHE A 153 3.14 -20.76 -43.63
N PHE A 154 4.40 -20.45 -43.88
CA PHE A 154 4.77 -19.32 -44.72
C PHE A 154 4.64 -19.76 -46.18
N VAL A 155 3.70 -19.17 -46.90
CA VAL A 155 3.37 -19.53 -48.28
C VAL A 155 3.85 -18.43 -49.21
N VAL A 156 4.68 -18.79 -50.19
CA VAL A 156 5.08 -17.89 -51.27
C VAL A 156 4.59 -18.46 -52.58
N MET A 157 3.92 -17.61 -53.35
CA MET A 157 3.48 -17.86 -54.70
C MET A 157 4.26 -16.94 -55.64
N ARG A 158 4.85 -17.49 -56.68
CA ARG A 158 5.60 -16.74 -57.69
C ARG A 158 5.07 -17.03 -59.08
N ARG A 159 5.06 -16.02 -59.95
CA ARG A 159 4.74 -16.13 -61.38
C ARG A 159 5.63 -17.20 -62.03
N GLY A 160 5.02 -18.12 -62.77
CA GLY A 160 5.76 -19.11 -63.55
C GLY A 160 6.15 -18.56 -64.93
N GLU A 161 6.94 -19.34 -65.68
CA GLU A 161 7.25 -19.02 -67.07
C GLU A 161 5.96 -19.06 -67.92
N SER A 162 5.81 -18.08 -68.81
CA SER A 162 4.74 -18.06 -69.81
C SER A 162 5.10 -19.00 -70.96
N MET A 163 4.09 -19.50 -71.67
CA MET A 163 4.32 -20.38 -72.82
C MET A 163 5.17 -19.67 -73.89
N GLU A 164 6.21 -20.35 -74.37
CA GLU A 164 7.01 -19.89 -75.51
C GLU A 164 6.71 -20.73 -76.75
N LYS A 165 7.14 -20.25 -77.93
CA LYS A 165 7.03 -21.01 -79.19
C LYS A 165 7.63 -22.41 -79.11
N SER A 166 8.73 -22.57 -78.38
CA SER A 166 9.39 -23.86 -78.14
C SER A 166 8.49 -24.83 -77.36
N CYS A 167 7.67 -24.33 -76.43
CA CYS A 167 6.72 -25.12 -75.64
C CYS A 167 5.59 -25.71 -76.50
N LEU A 168 5.20 -25.01 -77.57
CA LEU A 168 4.10 -25.41 -78.45
C LEU A 168 4.40 -26.69 -79.23
N ARG A 169 5.66 -27.15 -79.27
CA ARG A 169 6.02 -28.48 -79.77
C ARG A 169 5.27 -29.61 -79.04
N CYS A 170 5.00 -29.43 -77.76
CA CYS A 170 4.34 -30.44 -76.91
C CYS A 170 3.00 -29.96 -76.32
N HIS A 171 2.67 -28.69 -76.45
CA HIS A 171 1.51 -28.05 -75.81
C HIS A 171 0.49 -27.43 -76.79
N SER A 172 0.74 -27.51 -78.10
CA SER A 172 -0.23 -27.10 -79.13
C SER A 172 -1.37 -28.12 -79.24
N MET A 173 -1.55 -28.78 -80.38
CA MET A 173 -2.61 -29.77 -80.58
C MET A 173 -2.11 -31.18 -80.26
N PRO A 174 -2.97 -32.09 -79.77
CA PRO A 174 -2.59 -33.48 -79.50
C PRO A 174 -1.97 -34.19 -80.71
N GLN A 175 -2.48 -33.91 -81.92
CA GLN A 175 -2.01 -34.51 -83.17
C GLN A 175 -0.62 -34.01 -83.59
N SER A 176 -0.18 -32.86 -83.09
CA SER A 176 1.11 -32.25 -83.41
C SER A 176 2.20 -32.57 -82.38
N ALA A 177 1.82 -33.13 -81.23
CA ALA A 177 2.74 -33.49 -80.17
C ALA A 177 3.31 -34.92 -80.39
N PRO A 178 4.44 -35.27 -79.76
CA PRO A 178 4.98 -36.62 -79.82
C PRO A 178 3.93 -37.67 -79.41
N ALA A 179 3.74 -38.71 -80.23
CA ALA A 179 2.72 -39.73 -79.97
C ALA A 179 2.91 -40.45 -78.63
N GLU A 180 4.15 -40.66 -78.18
CA GLU A 180 4.44 -41.22 -76.86
C GLU A 180 3.96 -40.32 -75.71
N LEU A 181 4.06 -39.00 -75.86
CA LEU A 181 3.53 -38.05 -74.87
C LEU A 181 2.02 -38.19 -74.75
N VAL A 182 1.31 -38.28 -75.88
CA VAL A 182 -0.15 -38.44 -75.91
C VAL A 182 -0.55 -39.80 -75.31
N ARG A 183 0.17 -40.87 -75.63
CA ARG A 183 -0.04 -42.20 -75.01
C ARG A 183 0.17 -42.18 -73.50
N GLN A 184 1.17 -41.45 -73.02
CA GLN A 184 1.51 -41.40 -71.59
C GLN A 184 0.55 -40.52 -70.76
N TYR A 185 0.11 -39.38 -71.29
CA TYR A 185 -0.65 -38.37 -70.54
C TYR A 185 -2.09 -38.12 -71.03
N GLY A 186 -2.49 -38.76 -72.12
CA GLY A 186 -3.77 -38.51 -72.80
C GLY A 186 -3.80 -37.23 -73.62
N GLU A 187 -4.90 -37.02 -74.34
CA GLU A 187 -5.09 -35.93 -75.31
C GLU A 187 -5.76 -34.66 -74.76
N THR A 188 -6.11 -34.64 -73.46
CA THR A 188 -6.89 -33.55 -72.86
C THR A 188 -6.06 -32.59 -72.03
N ARG A 189 -5.04 -33.08 -71.32
CA ARG A 189 -4.28 -32.26 -70.36
C ARG A 189 -3.25 -31.40 -71.06
N SER A 190 -3.18 -30.12 -70.69
CA SER A 190 -2.14 -29.17 -71.15
C SER A 190 -1.94 -29.05 -72.67
N PHE A 191 -2.98 -29.31 -73.45
CA PHE A 191 -3.05 -28.99 -74.88
C PHE A 191 -3.83 -27.72 -75.14
N ASN A 192 -3.84 -27.29 -76.41
CA ASN A 192 -4.47 -26.08 -76.92
C ASN A 192 -3.90 -24.80 -76.29
N ARG A 193 -2.60 -24.80 -75.97
CA ARG A 193 -1.91 -23.65 -75.43
C ARG A 193 -1.52 -22.65 -76.52
N GLN A 194 -1.40 -21.39 -76.11
CA GLN A 194 -1.02 -20.29 -77.00
C GLN A 194 0.33 -19.70 -76.64
N ASP A 195 1.01 -19.08 -77.62
CA ASP A 195 2.24 -18.33 -77.37
C ASP A 195 1.97 -17.20 -76.37
N ARG A 196 2.86 -17.04 -75.39
CA ARG A 196 2.78 -16.12 -74.24
C ARG A 196 1.64 -16.39 -73.25
N GLU A 197 0.93 -17.50 -73.35
CA GLU A 197 -0.11 -17.86 -72.39
C GLU A 197 0.50 -18.15 -71.00
N LEU A 198 0.05 -17.44 -69.97
CA LEU A 198 0.42 -17.72 -68.59
C LEU A 198 -0.54 -18.73 -67.96
N VAL A 199 -0.03 -19.90 -67.59
CA VAL A 199 -0.84 -20.98 -67.02
C VAL A 199 -0.24 -21.59 -65.77
N SER A 200 0.93 -21.10 -65.35
CA SER A 200 1.78 -21.70 -64.34
C SER A 200 2.12 -20.69 -63.23
N ALA A 201 2.39 -21.23 -62.05
CA ALA A 201 2.95 -20.53 -60.91
C ALA A 201 3.81 -21.50 -60.09
N ILE A 202 4.65 -20.97 -59.23
CA ILE A 202 5.44 -21.77 -58.28
C ILE A 202 4.87 -21.53 -56.89
N SER A 203 4.55 -22.62 -56.19
CA SER A 203 4.07 -22.59 -54.81
C SER A 203 5.13 -23.21 -53.90
N ILE A 204 5.58 -22.45 -52.91
CA ILE A 204 6.40 -22.96 -51.81
C ILE A 204 5.68 -22.70 -50.49
N ARG A 205 5.69 -23.70 -49.60
CA ARG A 205 5.07 -23.60 -48.27
C ARG A 205 6.07 -24.13 -47.25
N ILE A 206 6.54 -23.25 -46.38
CA ILE A 206 7.51 -23.58 -45.34
C ILE A 206 6.77 -23.70 -44.01
N PRO A 207 6.84 -24.84 -43.31
CA PRO A 207 6.19 -25.01 -42.02
C PRO A 207 6.83 -24.08 -40.99
N LEU A 208 6.02 -23.27 -40.32
CA LEU A 208 6.46 -22.39 -39.22
C LEU A 208 6.28 -23.05 -37.85
N GLN A 209 5.62 -24.22 -37.79
CA GLN A 209 5.27 -24.88 -36.53
C GLN A 209 6.49 -25.13 -35.63
N GLN A 210 7.56 -25.70 -36.18
CA GLN A 210 8.77 -25.99 -35.42
C GLN A 210 9.44 -24.71 -34.93
N ALA A 211 9.60 -23.71 -35.81
CA ALA A 211 10.21 -22.43 -35.44
C ALA A 211 9.39 -21.66 -34.38
N TYR A 212 8.07 -21.66 -34.48
CA TYR A 212 7.19 -21.03 -33.49
C TYR A 212 7.13 -21.82 -32.19
N ALA A 213 7.22 -23.16 -32.23
CA ALA A 213 7.32 -23.98 -31.04
C ALA A 213 8.61 -23.68 -30.26
N SER A 214 9.74 -23.56 -30.95
CA SER A 214 11.01 -23.15 -30.33
C SER A 214 10.93 -21.75 -29.70
N ALA A 215 10.28 -20.78 -30.37
CA ALA A 215 10.06 -19.44 -29.81
C ALA A 215 9.18 -19.48 -28.53
N ASN A 216 8.13 -20.31 -28.55
CA ASN A 216 7.26 -20.49 -27.39
C ASN A 216 7.99 -21.20 -26.23
N GLU A 217 8.82 -22.20 -26.52
CA GLU A 217 9.61 -22.92 -25.52
C GLU A 217 10.61 -21.98 -24.81
N LEU A 218 11.30 -21.14 -25.58
CA LEU A 218 12.21 -20.15 -25.01
C LEU A 218 11.46 -19.11 -24.18
N SER A 219 10.29 -18.66 -24.63
CA SER A 219 9.42 -17.76 -23.87
C SER A 219 8.94 -18.39 -22.56
N PHE A 220 8.62 -19.69 -22.57
CA PHE A 220 8.26 -20.44 -21.37
C PHE A 220 9.43 -20.56 -20.39
N LYS A 221 10.61 -20.96 -20.87
CA LYS A 221 11.85 -21.03 -20.07
C LYS A 221 12.17 -19.68 -19.43
N LEU A 222 12.05 -18.59 -20.19
CA LEU A 222 12.26 -17.23 -19.70
C LEU A 222 11.22 -16.85 -18.64
N SER A 223 9.95 -17.23 -18.81
CA SER A 223 8.89 -16.98 -17.84
C SER A 223 9.17 -17.70 -16.51
N VAL A 224 9.57 -18.97 -16.56
CA VAL A 224 9.95 -19.74 -15.36
C VAL A 224 11.15 -19.11 -14.65
N LEU A 225 12.16 -18.68 -15.40
CA LEU A 225 13.34 -18.00 -14.85
C LEU A 225 12.94 -16.69 -14.15
N LEU A 226 12.14 -15.85 -14.79
CA LEU A 226 11.68 -14.57 -14.24
C LEU A 226 10.81 -14.75 -13.00
N LEU A 227 9.93 -15.75 -12.98
CA LEU A 227 9.13 -16.10 -11.80
C LEU A 227 10.00 -16.60 -10.64
N THR A 228 11.05 -17.37 -10.95
CA THR A 228 12.02 -17.84 -9.95
C THR A 228 12.78 -16.65 -9.35
N ILE A 229 13.26 -15.72 -10.19
CA ILE A 229 13.92 -14.49 -9.77
C ILE A 229 12.98 -13.66 -8.89
N LEU A 230 11.72 -13.47 -9.30
CA LEU A 230 10.71 -12.76 -8.52
C LEU A 230 10.48 -13.39 -7.15
N GLY A 231 10.38 -14.72 -7.08
CA GLY A 231 10.17 -15.44 -5.84
C GLY A 231 11.35 -15.26 -4.88
N VAL A 232 12.57 -15.44 -5.39
CA VAL A 232 13.81 -15.28 -4.59
C VAL A 232 13.99 -13.84 -4.14
N SER A 233 13.84 -12.86 -5.03
CA SER A 233 13.99 -11.45 -4.68
C SER A 233 12.92 -10.99 -3.70
N SER A 234 11.68 -11.45 -3.85
CA SER A 234 10.59 -11.15 -2.92
C SER A 234 10.84 -11.77 -1.54
N ALA A 235 11.35 -13.00 -1.47
CA ALA A 235 11.71 -13.65 -0.22
C ALA A 235 12.86 -12.91 0.48
N LEU A 236 13.92 -12.56 -0.25
CA LEU A 236 15.04 -11.78 0.27
C LEU A 236 14.58 -10.41 0.78
N GLN A 237 13.75 -9.72 0.00
CA GLN A 237 13.20 -8.42 0.37
C GLN A 237 12.31 -8.55 1.61
N PHE A 238 11.48 -9.59 1.71
CA PHE A 238 10.66 -9.85 2.90
C PHE A 238 11.53 -10.06 4.13
N LEU A 239 12.54 -10.94 4.04
CA LEU A 239 13.47 -11.22 5.14
C LEU A 239 14.23 -9.96 5.58
N PHE A 240 14.66 -9.14 4.62
CA PHE A 240 15.36 -7.89 4.88
C PHE A 240 14.47 -6.84 5.55
N MET A 241 13.26 -6.62 5.04
CA MET A 241 12.28 -5.68 5.59
C MET A 241 11.90 -6.06 7.03
N ASP A 242 11.70 -7.36 7.27
CA ASP A 242 11.33 -7.90 8.57
C ASP A 242 12.47 -7.76 9.59
N ARG A 243 13.69 -8.15 9.21
CA ARG A 243 14.85 -8.17 10.11
C ARG A 243 15.46 -6.80 10.35
N LEU A 244 15.53 -5.95 9.32
CA LEU A 244 16.26 -4.68 9.38
C LEU A 244 15.40 -3.52 9.88
N LEU A 245 14.12 -3.48 9.53
CA LEU A 245 13.26 -2.31 9.75
C LEU A 245 12.10 -2.62 10.70
N LEU A 246 11.30 -3.64 10.42
CA LEU A 246 10.08 -3.90 11.21
C LEU A 246 10.39 -4.51 12.58
N GLY A 247 11.38 -5.40 12.68
CA GLY A 247 11.80 -6.00 13.95
C GLY A 247 12.22 -4.96 14.98
N PRO A 248 13.22 -4.10 14.70
CA PRO A 248 13.66 -3.05 15.63
C PRO A 248 12.54 -2.06 16.01
N LEU A 249 11.69 -1.69 15.06
CA LEU A 249 10.52 -0.84 15.34
C LEU A 249 9.51 -1.54 16.25
N GLY A 250 9.33 -2.85 16.09
CA GLY A 250 8.51 -3.67 16.97
C GLY A 250 9.03 -3.69 18.40
N GLU A 251 10.34 -3.85 18.58
CA GLU A 251 10.97 -3.82 19.90
C GLU A 251 10.83 -2.45 20.57
N LEU A 252 11.03 -1.36 19.83
CA LEU A 252 10.84 0.01 20.34
C LEU A 252 9.38 0.27 20.73
N ARG A 253 8.41 -0.21 19.94
CA ARG A 253 6.98 -0.15 20.28
C ARG A 253 6.69 -0.93 21.56
N ASP A 254 7.18 -2.16 21.67
CA ASP A 254 6.89 -3.04 22.79
C ASP A 254 7.50 -2.51 24.10
N ARG A 255 8.71 -1.94 24.03
CA ARG A 255 9.35 -1.25 25.17
C ARG A 255 8.62 0.01 25.59
N THR A 256 8.17 0.82 24.63
CA THR A 256 7.33 2.00 24.92
C THR A 256 6.03 1.57 25.63
N MET A 257 5.38 0.51 25.15
CA MET A 257 4.17 -0.03 25.79
C MET A 257 4.43 -0.63 27.17
N ALA A 258 5.60 -1.21 27.40
CA ALA A 258 6.03 -1.69 28.71
C ALA A 258 6.20 -0.53 29.72
N ILE A 259 6.85 0.57 29.32
CA ILE A 259 7.01 1.77 30.17
C ILE A 259 5.65 2.35 30.55
N ILE A 260 4.70 2.43 29.61
CA ILE A 260 3.35 2.95 29.87
C ILE A 260 2.59 2.08 30.89
N ARG A 261 2.81 0.75 30.88
CA ARG A 261 2.13 -0.19 31.78
C ARG A 261 2.80 -0.30 33.15
N ASP A 262 4.12 -0.16 33.18
CA ASP A 262 4.95 -0.33 34.36
C ASP A 262 6.04 0.74 34.39
N ASP A 263 5.82 1.76 35.22
CA ASP A 263 6.69 2.91 35.41
C ASP A 263 8.07 2.54 35.98
N SER A 264 8.25 1.33 36.51
CA SER A 264 9.56 0.83 36.95
C SER A 264 10.51 0.55 35.78
N LYS A 265 9.96 0.34 34.57
CA LYS A 265 10.71 0.11 33.34
C LYS A 265 11.27 1.38 32.71
N LEU A 266 10.85 2.56 33.18
CA LEU A 266 11.38 3.84 32.73
C LEU A 266 12.89 3.94 33.07
N GLY A 267 13.71 4.32 32.08
CA GLY A 267 15.17 4.39 32.21
C GLY A 267 15.92 3.12 31.79
N GLU A 268 15.24 2.01 31.44
CA GLU A 268 15.90 0.84 30.83
C GLU A 268 16.30 1.14 29.37
N ASP A 269 17.51 0.72 28.99
CA ASP A 269 18.03 0.89 27.63
C ASP A 269 17.54 -0.23 26.69
N ILE A 270 17.17 0.16 25.47
CA ILE A 270 16.96 -0.75 24.35
C ILE A 270 18.31 -0.99 23.67
N ALA A 271 18.61 -2.25 23.34
CA ALA A 271 19.80 -2.58 22.57
C ALA A 271 19.77 -1.87 21.20
N LEU A 272 20.88 -1.22 20.85
CA LEU A 272 20.97 -0.54 19.57
C LEU A 272 20.91 -1.59 18.44
N PRO A 273 20.05 -1.39 17.42
CA PRO A 273 19.99 -2.32 16.30
C PRO A 273 21.35 -2.38 15.61
N SER A 274 21.79 -3.58 15.23
CA SER A 274 23.14 -3.79 14.66
C SER A 274 23.34 -3.18 13.27
N GLN A 275 22.27 -2.77 12.61
CA GLN A 275 22.27 -2.24 11.25
C GLN A 275 21.21 -1.14 11.11
N GLY A 276 21.43 -0.19 10.20
CA GLY A 276 20.56 0.96 9.96
C GLY A 276 20.90 2.16 10.87
N ARG A 277 21.60 3.14 10.31
CA ARG A 277 22.10 4.31 11.06
C ARG A 277 20.96 5.13 11.66
N GLU A 278 19.88 5.30 10.89
CA GLU A 278 18.70 6.07 11.27
C GLU A 278 17.97 5.42 12.43
N LEU A 279 17.83 4.10 12.42
CA LEU A 279 17.22 3.35 13.52
C LEU A 279 18.12 3.38 14.76
N GLN A 280 19.43 3.24 14.61
CA GLN A 280 20.37 3.41 15.73
C GLN A 280 20.25 4.79 16.38
N GLN A 281 20.19 5.85 15.59
CA GLN A 281 20.01 7.21 16.08
C GLN A 281 18.67 7.39 16.81
N LEU A 282 17.58 6.85 16.26
CA LEU A 282 16.27 6.90 16.89
C LEU A 282 16.23 6.13 18.21
N THR A 283 16.78 4.91 18.26
CA THR A 283 16.88 4.11 19.48
C THR A 283 17.77 4.81 20.52
N GLY A 284 18.88 5.42 20.10
CA GLY A 284 19.75 6.20 20.98
C GLY A 284 19.02 7.40 21.60
N ALA A 285 18.34 8.20 20.78
CA ALA A 285 17.56 9.35 21.25
C ALA A 285 16.42 8.93 22.19
N PHE A 286 15.77 7.78 21.93
CA PHE A 286 14.77 7.21 22.82
C PHE A 286 15.36 6.80 24.18
N ASN A 287 16.52 6.14 24.19
CA ASN A 287 17.20 5.76 25.43
C ASN A 287 17.60 7.00 26.24
N ASP A 288 18.14 8.04 25.59
CA ASP A 288 18.46 9.32 26.25
C ASP A 288 17.23 9.95 26.89
N LEU A 289 16.10 10.01 26.18
CA LEU A 289 14.83 10.52 26.70
C LEU A 289 14.34 9.70 27.90
N SER A 290 14.37 8.37 27.80
CA SER A 290 13.94 7.45 28.85
C SER A 290 14.75 7.67 30.14
N ARG A 291 16.08 7.81 30.03
CA ARG A 291 16.96 8.12 31.17
C ARG A 291 16.70 9.50 31.75
N HIS A 292 16.53 10.52 30.90
CA HIS A 292 16.28 11.88 31.35
C HIS A 292 14.98 11.97 32.15
N LEU A 293 13.89 11.39 31.64
CA LEU A 293 12.60 11.34 32.34
C LEU A 293 12.69 10.56 33.66
N ARG A 294 13.46 9.47 33.70
CA ARG A 294 13.67 8.73 34.95
C ARG A 294 14.37 9.59 36.01
N ALA A 295 15.45 10.28 35.61
CA ALA A 295 16.20 11.16 36.49
C ALA A 295 15.35 12.33 37.01
N GLU A 296 14.56 12.96 36.13
CA GLU A 296 13.66 14.05 36.51
C GLU A 296 12.58 13.57 37.48
N LYS A 297 11.96 12.41 37.22
CA LYS A 297 10.97 11.80 38.10
C LYS A 297 11.56 11.46 39.47
N ASP A 298 12.72 10.80 39.52
CA ASP A 298 13.38 10.45 40.78
C ASP A 298 13.77 11.72 41.57
N GLY A 299 14.20 12.78 40.86
CA GLY A 299 14.46 14.10 41.45
C GLY A 299 13.21 14.73 42.06
N LEU A 300 12.07 14.74 41.34
CA LEU A 300 10.79 15.25 41.83
C LEU A 300 10.29 14.45 43.04
N VAL A 301 10.38 13.12 43.00
CA VAL A 301 10.02 12.26 44.14
C VAL A 301 10.91 12.58 45.35
N GLY A 302 12.20 12.84 45.13
CA GLY A 302 13.12 13.32 46.15
C GLY A 302 12.68 14.64 46.79
N GLN A 303 12.37 15.64 45.97
CA GLN A 303 11.88 16.95 46.44
C GLN A 303 10.57 16.84 47.19
N VAL A 304 9.62 16.03 46.71
CA VAL A 304 8.35 15.79 47.41
C VAL A 304 8.61 15.16 48.77
N LYS A 305 9.52 14.19 48.86
CA LYS A 305 9.87 13.54 50.14
C LYS A 305 10.52 14.52 51.12
N GLU A 306 11.45 15.34 50.66
CA GLU A 306 12.10 16.38 51.47
C GLU A 306 11.08 17.41 51.97
N ARG A 307 10.24 17.94 51.09
CA ARG A 307 9.18 18.89 51.45
C ARG A 307 8.16 18.27 52.39
N THR A 308 7.81 17.00 52.21
CA THR A 308 6.88 16.31 53.11
C THR A 308 7.48 16.17 54.51
N ALA A 309 8.76 15.80 54.63
CA ALA A 309 9.45 15.70 55.92
C ALA A 309 9.64 17.07 56.60
N GLU A 310 9.92 18.12 55.83
CA GLU A 310 9.97 19.50 56.31
C GLU A 310 8.58 19.92 56.82
N LEU A 311 7.51 19.64 56.06
CA LEU A 311 6.13 19.93 56.45
C LEU A 311 5.75 19.20 57.75
N GLU A 312 6.08 17.91 57.88
CA GLU A 312 5.81 17.13 59.09
C GLU A 312 6.54 17.68 60.32
N THR A 313 7.74 18.22 60.12
CA THR A 313 8.52 18.85 61.20
C THR A 313 7.91 20.18 61.61
N LEU A 314 7.55 21.03 60.64
CA LEU A 314 6.84 22.28 60.92
C LEU A 314 5.48 22.04 61.57
N ASN A 315 4.74 21.03 61.11
CA ASN A 315 3.42 20.74 61.64
C ASN A 315 3.51 20.31 63.12
N ARG A 316 4.48 19.46 63.47
CA ARG A 316 4.77 19.12 64.89
C ARG A 316 5.14 20.33 65.72
N LYS A 317 5.95 21.26 65.18
CA LYS A 317 6.30 22.49 65.88
C LYS A 317 5.07 23.39 66.08
N LEU A 318 4.21 23.51 65.08
CA LEU A 318 2.98 24.29 65.17
C LEU A 318 2.03 23.69 66.20
N GLU A 319 1.90 22.36 66.25
CA GLU A 319 1.12 21.66 67.29
C GLU A 319 1.64 21.96 68.70
N GLN A 320 2.96 22.01 68.89
CA GLN A 320 3.58 22.42 70.15
C GLN A 320 3.27 23.89 70.49
N ASP A 321 3.46 24.82 69.55
CA ASP A 321 3.17 26.24 69.74
C ASP A 321 1.67 26.47 70.06
N VAL A 322 0.77 25.72 69.42
CA VAL A 322 -0.68 25.78 69.69
C VAL A 322 -1.00 25.25 71.09
N ALA A 323 -0.38 24.13 71.49
CA ALA A 323 -0.54 23.59 72.84
C ALA A 323 -0.05 24.57 73.91
N GLU A 324 1.12 25.18 73.70
CA GLU A 324 1.68 26.21 74.59
C GLU A 324 0.76 27.43 74.68
N ARG A 325 0.31 27.97 73.54
CA ARG A 325 -0.66 29.07 73.52
C ARG A 325 -1.94 28.74 74.27
N LYS A 326 -2.42 27.50 74.18
CA LYS A 326 -3.64 27.06 74.87
C LYS A 326 -3.45 27.01 76.38
N VAL A 327 -2.27 26.58 76.85
CA VAL A 327 -1.90 26.64 78.28
C VAL A 327 -1.85 28.09 78.75
N ILE A 328 -1.14 28.96 78.03
CA ILE A 328 -1.02 30.39 78.35
C ILE A 328 -2.40 31.07 78.37
N GLN A 329 -3.27 30.77 77.39
CA GLN A 329 -4.64 31.28 77.37
C GLN A 329 -5.46 30.81 78.59
N GLY A 330 -5.27 29.56 79.02
CA GLY A 330 -5.89 29.02 80.23
C GLY A 330 -5.41 29.73 81.51
N GLU A 331 -4.10 29.96 81.63
CA GLU A 331 -3.51 30.70 82.75
C GLU A 331 -3.99 32.16 82.79
N LEU A 332 -4.03 32.82 81.63
CA LEU A 332 -4.54 34.18 81.51
C LEU A 332 -6.03 34.26 81.90
N ALA A 333 -6.85 33.31 81.46
CA ALA A 333 -8.26 33.23 81.85
C ALA A 333 -8.44 33.04 83.37
N ALA A 334 -7.61 32.19 83.99
CA ALA A 334 -7.61 32.02 85.45
C ALA A 334 -7.19 33.30 86.18
N LYS A 335 -6.18 34.03 85.68
CA LYS A 335 -5.77 35.34 86.21
C LYS A 335 -6.85 36.40 86.09
N VAL A 336 -7.60 36.43 84.98
CA VAL A 336 -8.75 37.33 84.80
C VAL A 336 -9.82 37.04 85.85
N GLN A 337 -10.17 35.77 86.08
CA GLN A 337 -11.13 35.41 87.13
C GLN A 337 -10.66 35.78 88.54
N GLU A 338 -9.38 35.60 88.85
CA GLU A 338 -8.79 35.98 90.14
C GLU A 338 -8.89 37.50 90.37
N LEU A 339 -8.57 38.30 89.36
CA LEU A 339 -8.67 39.77 89.42
C LEU A 339 -10.13 40.23 89.56
N GLU A 340 -11.07 39.62 88.84
CA GLU A 340 -12.51 39.91 88.99
C GLU A 340 -13.01 39.59 90.40
N ALA A 341 -12.59 38.47 90.99
CA ALA A 341 -12.96 38.08 92.35
C ALA A 341 -12.35 39.02 93.42
N ALA A 342 -11.10 39.47 93.23
CA ALA A 342 -10.47 40.46 94.10
C ALA A 342 -11.20 41.82 94.04
N LEU A 343 -11.63 42.24 92.85
CA LEU A 343 -12.37 43.48 92.63
C LEU A 343 -13.77 43.43 93.27
N ALA A 344 -14.44 42.27 93.24
CA ALA A 344 -15.70 42.06 93.93
C ALA A 344 -15.57 42.16 95.47
N LYS A 345 -14.42 41.77 96.04
CA LYS A 345 -14.18 41.80 97.49
C LYS A 345 -13.94 43.21 98.04
N VAL A 346 -13.39 44.11 97.23
CA VAL A 346 -13.22 45.53 97.58
C VAL A 346 -14.57 46.25 97.68
N ARG A 347 -15.54 45.96 96.79
CA ARG A 347 -16.88 46.59 96.81
C ARG A 347 -17.71 46.29 98.06
N ILE A 348 -17.39 45.25 98.83
CA ILE A 348 -18.18 44.80 100.00
C ILE A 348 -17.70 45.44 101.32
N LEU A 349 -16.48 45.97 101.38
CA LEU A 349 -15.87 46.47 102.63
C LEU A 349 -16.04 47.98 102.88
N GLU A 350 -16.62 48.73 101.94
CA GLU A 350 -16.87 50.19 102.07
C GLU A 350 -18.27 50.53 102.64
N GLY A 351 -19.00 49.54 103.20
CA GLY A 351 -20.44 49.64 103.50
C GLY A 351 -20.86 50.05 104.92
N VAL A 352 -20.04 50.73 105.72
CA VAL A 352 -20.47 51.20 107.07
C VAL A 352 -20.93 52.66 106.98
N ILE A 353 -22.25 52.88 106.99
CA ILE A 353 -22.85 54.21 107.05
C ILE A 353 -23.04 54.61 108.53
N PRO A 354 -22.28 55.59 109.07
CA PRO A 354 -22.43 56.02 110.46
C PRO A 354 -23.73 56.81 110.66
N ILE A 355 -24.62 56.32 111.51
CA ILE A 355 -25.91 56.98 111.83
C ILE A 355 -25.96 57.44 113.29
N CYS A 356 -26.70 58.54 113.55
CA CYS A 356 -26.95 59.01 114.90
C CYS A 356 -27.94 58.08 115.59
N SER A 357 -27.57 57.52 116.74
CA SER A 357 -28.40 56.57 117.48
C SER A 357 -29.75 57.16 117.91
N TYR A 358 -29.81 58.47 118.15
CA TYR A 358 -30.99 59.17 118.66
C TYR A 358 -31.93 59.66 117.55
N CYS A 359 -31.44 60.43 116.58
CA CYS A 359 -32.28 61.07 115.55
C CYS A 359 -32.20 60.41 114.18
N LYS A 360 -31.44 59.31 114.04
CA LYS A 360 -31.27 58.49 112.82
C LYS A 360 -30.71 59.23 111.59
N LYS A 361 -30.22 60.47 111.76
CA LYS A 361 -29.48 61.19 110.71
C LYS A 361 -28.16 60.48 110.38
N ILE A 362 -27.73 60.55 109.12
CA ILE A 362 -26.45 59.98 108.65
C ILE A 362 -25.34 61.04 108.79
N ARG A 363 -24.18 60.64 109.31
CA ARG A 363 -23.01 61.51 109.45
C ARG A 363 -22.29 61.59 108.11
N LYS A 364 -22.25 62.78 107.50
CA LYS A 364 -21.50 63.01 106.25
C LYS A 364 -20.02 63.30 106.55
N ASP A 365 -19.76 64.06 107.61
CA ASP A 365 -18.42 64.38 108.10
C ASP A 365 -18.48 64.78 109.60
N GLN A 366 -17.36 65.17 110.22
CA GLN A 366 -17.24 65.25 111.68
C GLN A 366 -18.29 66.10 112.40
N GLU A 367 -18.85 67.13 111.75
CA GLU A 367 -19.84 68.04 112.36
C GLU A 367 -21.16 68.17 111.58
N ILE A 368 -21.32 67.45 110.47
CA ILE A 368 -22.49 67.60 109.57
C ILE A 368 -23.33 66.33 109.57
N TRP A 369 -24.60 66.49 109.95
CA TRP A 369 -25.60 65.42 110.00
C TRP A 369 -26.73 65.72 109.02
N GLN A 370 -27.03 64.79 108.12
CA GLN A 370 -28.12 64.91 107.16
C GLN A 370 -29.21 63.86 107.39
N GLN A 371 -30.44 64.17 106.97
CA GLN A 371 -31.53 63.19 107.05
C GLN A 371 -31.23 61.95 106.19
N MET A 372 -31.69 60.79 106.66
CA MET A 372 -31.33 59.50 106.09
C MET A 372 -31.81 59.38 104.64
N GLU A 373 -33.03 59.84 104.39
CA GLU A 373 -33.68 59.83 103.09
C GLU A 373 -32.86 60.62 102.07
N GLN A 374 -32.36 61.80 102.48
CA GLN A 374 -31.54 62.65 101.62
C GLN A 374 -30.19 61.98 101.28
N TYR A 375 -29.53 61.33 102.25
CA TYR A 375 -28.26 60.62 101.99
C TYR A 375 -28.43 59.48 100.99
N ILE A 376 -29.49 58.67 101.16
CA ILE A 376 -29.72 57.49 100.32
C ILE A 376 -30.10 57.90 98.90
N SER A 377 -30.96 58.91 98.72
CA SER A 377 -31.30 59.41 97.38
C SER A 377 -30.14 60.11 96.66
N GLU A 378 -29.15 60.66 97.37
CA GLU A 378 -27.93 61.21 96.75
C GLU A 378 -26.95 60.13 96.27
N HIS A 379 -26.91 58.96 96.92
CA HIS A 379 -25.89 57.92 96.69
C HIS A 379 -26.44 56.62 96.06
N THR A 380 -27.75 56.55 95.81
CA THR A 380 -28.43 55.41 95.16
C THR A 380 -29.61 55.91 94.33
N ASP A 381 -30.09 55.10 93.39
CA ASP A 381 -31.27 55.42 92.58
C ASP A 381 -32.62 55.27 93.33
N ALA A 382 -32.62 55.30 94.66
CA ALA A 382 -33.82 55.07 95.48
C ALA A 382 -34.67 56.35 95.67
N MET A 383 -35.99 56.25 95.46
CA MET A 383 -36.98 57.32 95.69
C MET A 383 -37.86 57.02 96.92
N PHE A 384 -38.06 58.01 97.80
CA PHE A 384 -38.89 57.87 99.00
C PHE A 384 -40.31 58.39 98.78
N SER A 385 -41.31 57.67 99.29
CA SER A 385 -42.72 58.11 99.37
C SER A 385 -43.14 58.19 100.84
N HIS A 386 -43.89 59.23 101.21
CA HIS A 386 -44.31 59.45 102.60
C HIS A 386 -45.71 58.88 102.84
N GLY A 387 -45.84 57.94 103.79
CA GLY A 387 -47.11 57.39 104.27
C GLY A 387 -47.10 57.32 105.80
N ILE A 388 -48.27 57.45 106.43
CA ILE A 388 -48.41 57.28 107.89
C ILE A 388 -48.73 55.82 108.17
N CYS A 389 -47.93 55.18 109.03
CA CYS A 389 -48.18 53.80 109.44
C CYS A 389 -49.34 53.71 110.45
N PRO A 390 -49.99 52.53 110.57
CA PRO A 390 -51.16 52.36 111.44
C PRO A 390 -50.92 52.73 112.90
N SER A 391 -49.70 52.53 113.44
CA SER A 391 -49.37 52.87 114.83
C SER A 391 -49.32 54.38 115.06
N CYS A 392 -48.69 55.13 114.15
CA CYS A 392 -48.65 56.59 114.23
C CYS A 392 -50.03 57.23 113.98
N PHE A 393 -50.87 56.57 113.17
CA PHE A 393 -52.26 57.01 112.97
C PHE A 393 -53.09 56.89 114.25
N GLU A 394 -52.93 55.79 115.01
CA GLU A 394 -53.65 55.60 116.27
C GLU A 394 -53.14 56.50 117.41
N GLU A 395 -51.83 56.78 117.51
CA GLU A 395 -51.31 57.79 118.46
C GLU A 395 -51.86 59.20 118.20
N MET A 396 -51.99 59.61 116.92
CA MET A 396 -52.63 60.88 116.58
C MET A 396 -54.12 60.93 117.00
N LYS A 397 -54.79 59.79 116.96
CA LYS A 397 -56.21 59.62 117.33
C LYS A 397 -56.40 59.70 118.86
N GLU A 398 -55.47 59.14 119.64
CA GLU A 398 -55.47 59.24 121.10
C GLU A 398 -55.10 60.65 121.58
N GLY A 399 -54.19 61.36 120.90
CA GLY A 399 -53.85 62.76 121.19
C GLY A 399 -54.99 63.76 120.94
N LEU A 400 -55.97 63.42 120.10
CA LEU A 400 -57.15 64.26 119.82
C LEU A 400 -58.29 64.09 120.86
N LYS A 401 -58.31 62.99 121.64
CA LYS A 401 -59.32 62.77 122.67
C LYS A 401 -59.03 63.48 124.00
N SER A 402 -57.79 63.88 124.28
CA SER A 402 -57.42 64.56 125.55
C SER A 402 -57.56 66.09 125.54
N LYS A 403 -57.96 66.70 124.41
CA LYS A 403 -58.07 68.17 124.25
C LYS A 403 -59.50 68.73 124.17
N ARG A 404 -60.54 67.93 124.43
CA ARG A 404 -61.92 68.39 124.60
C ARG A 404 -62.46 68.00 125.97
N GLU A 405 -61.97 68.69 127.01
CA GLU A 405 -62.71 69.01 128.25
C GLU A 405 -61.77 69.68 129.25
N LYS A 406 -61.43 70.94 128.95
CA LYS A 406 -61.44 72.00 129.96
C LYS A 406 -61.92 73.30 129.29
N PRO A 407 -63.07 73.85 129.70
CA PRO A 407 -63.57 75.13 129.23
C PRO A 407 -62.73 76.28 129.80
N PRO A 408 -62.78 77.48 129.20
CA PRO A 408 -62.07 78.63 129.72
C PRO A 408 -62.79 79.08 130.99
N GLU A 409 -62.18 78.83 132.13
CA GLU A 409 -62.48 79.62 133.30
C GLU A 409 -61.66 80.91 133.18
N SER A 410 -62.17 81.97 133.79
CA SER A 410 -61.30 82.57 134.78
C SER A 410 -60.85 81.49 135.76
#